data_AF-A0A7S0CL75-F1
#
_entry.id   AF-A0A7S0CL75-F1
#
_cell.length_a   1.000
_cell.length_b   1.000
_cell.length_c   1.000
_cell.angle_alpha   90.00
_cell.angle_beta   90.00
_cell.angle_gamma   90.00
#
_symmetry.space_group_name_H-M   'P 1'
#
loop_
_entity.id
_entity.type
_entity.pdbx_description
1 polymer ?
#
loop_
_entity_poly.entity_id
_entity_poly.type
_entity_poly.pdbx_seq_one_letter_code
_entity_poly.pdbx_strand_id
1 'polypeptide(L)'
;SLDSTTQICGSYRPHYHEMMVHYTARFFENIKRVLWVGGGDSMLLHEFVKYPSLELIVGLELDQHVTRNSFKHFGTQPHWDQHRVEWGFDDATKSLLMLP
;
A
#
# COMPACT_ATOMS: atom_id res chain seq x y z
N SER A 1 -11.10 -5.67 11.60
CA SER A 1 -12.14 -4.72 11.12
C SER A 1 -11.73 -3.33 11.56
N LEU A 2 -12.22 -2.31 10.86
CA LEU A 2 -12.15 -0.91 11.26
C LEU A 2 -13.59 -0.40 11.36
N ASP A 3 -13.96 0.23 12.46
CA ASP A 3 -15.32 0.71 12.73
C ASP A 3 -16.40 -0.32 12.44
N SER A 4 -16.20 -1.53 12.99
CA SER A 4 -17.08 -2.70 12.79
C SER A 4 -17.24 -3.16 11.33
N THR A 5 -16.46 -2.59 10.40
CA THR A 5 -16.46 -2.95 8.98
C THR A 5 -15.28 -3.86 8.67
N THR A 6 -15.54 -4.99 8.03
CA THR A 6 -14.50 -5.91 7.58
C THR A 6 -13.73 -5.31 6.42
N GLN A 7 -12.45 -5.03 6.64
CA GLN A 7 -11.54 -4.49 5.62
C GLN A 7 -10.85 -5.61 4.83
N ILE A 8 -10.36 -6.64 5.55
CA ILE A 8 -9.62 -7.76 4.97
C ILE A 8 -10.03 -9.09 5.61
N CYS A 9 -9.78 -10.17 4.90
CA CYS A 9 -9.85 -11.53 5.41
C CYS A 9 -8.72 -12.37 4.83
N GLY A 10 -8.26 -13.38 5.57
CA GLY A 10 -7.15 -14.24 5.13
C GLY A 10 -7.47 -15.07 3.88
N SER A 11 -8.68 -15.61 3.79
CA SER A 11 -9.06 -16.57 2.73
C SER A 11 -9.19 -15.97 1.33
N TYR A 12 -9.49 -14.67 1.23
CA TYR A 12 -9.73 -14.00 -0.06
C TYR A 12 -8.81 -12.79 -0.30
N ARG A 13 -7.78 -12.62 0.53
CA ARG A 13 -6.82 -11.52 0.44
C ARG A 13 -6.33 -11.18 -0.97
N PRO A 14 -5.99 -12.15 -1.86
CA PRO A 14 -5.47 -11.82 -3.19
C PRO A 14 -6.48 -11.08 -4.08
N HIS A 15 -7.77 -11.35 -3.95
CA HIS A 15 -8.79 -10.92 -4.92
C HIS A 15 -8.90 -9.40 -5.01
N TYR A 16 -8.77 -8.70 -3.88
CA TYR A 16 -8.80 -7.24 -3.87
C TYR A 16 -7.44 -6.66 -4.31
N HIS A 17 -6.35 -7.13 -3.71
CA HIS A 17 -5.02 -6.52 -3.89
C HIS A 17 -4.42 -6.80 -5.28
N GLU A 18 -4.43 -8.06 -5.73
CA GLU A 18 -3.89 -8.43 -7.05
C GLU A 18 -4.69 -7.76 -8.16
N MET A 19 -6.02 -7.72 -8.03
CA MET A 19 -6.87 -7.04 -9.00
C MET A 19 -6.56 -5.54 -9.05
N MET A 20 -6.56 -4.84 -7.90
CA MET A 20 -6.31 -3.40 -7.85
C MET A 20 -4.94 -3.02 -8.46
N VAL A 21 -3.90 -3.80 -8.18
CA VAL A 21 -2.54 -3.51 -8.64
C VAL A 21 -2.30 -4.00 -10.07
N HIS A 22 -2.50 -5.29 -10.33
CA HIS A 22 -2.09 -5.88 -11.60
C HIS A 22 -3.00 -5.52 -12.76
N TYR A 23 -4.31 -5.32 -12.50
CA TYR A 23 -5.23 -4.86 -13.54
C TYR A 23 -4.85 -3.44 -14.00
N THR A 24 -4.63 -2.52 -13.05
CA THR A 24 -4.17 -1.16 -13.34
C THR A 24 -2.84 -1.18 -14.07
N ALA A 25 -1.87 -1.96 -13.60
CA ALA A 25 -0.54 -2.04 -14.18
C ALA A 25 -0.56 -2.55 -15.64
N ARG A 26 -1.55 -3.34 -16.04
CA ARG A 26 -1.65 -3.92 -17.39
C ARG A 26 -1.74 -2.86 -18.50
N PHE A 27 -2.18 -1.65 -18.17
CA PHE A 27 -2.36 -0.53 -19.10
C PHE A 27 -1.11 0.36 -19.25
N PHE A 28 -0.04 0.06 -18.53
CA PHE A 28 1.22 0.80 -18.59
C PHE A 28 2.33 -0.09 -19.14
N GLU A 29 3.13 0.42 -20.07
CA GLU A 29 4.29 -0.29 -20.59
C GLU A 29 5.43 -0.37 -19.57
N ASN A 30 5.60 0.69 -18.77
CA ASN A 30 6.65 0.79 -17.77
C ASN A 30 6.18 1.64 -16.58
N ILE A 31 6.24 1.08 -15.38
CA ILE A 31 5.80 1.75 -14.15
C ILE A 31 7.05 2.00 -13.30
N LYS A 32 7.32 3.28 -13.05
CA LYS A 32 8.54 3.76 -12.39
C LYS A 32 8.27 4.26 -10.98
N ARG A 33 7.13 4.90 -10.77
CA ARG A 33 6.72 5.48 -9.50
C ARG A 33 5.27 5.11 -9.24
N VAL A 34 4.94 4.79 -8.00
CA VAL A 34 3.56 4.56 -7.57
C VAL A 34 3.30 5.29 -6.27
N LEU A 35 2.09 5.81 -6.14
CA LEU A 35 1.54 6.32 -4.89
C LEU A 35 0.21 5.64 -4.62
N TRP A 36 -0.05 5.28 -3.37
CA TRP A 36 -1.36 4.79 -2.95
C TRP A 36 -1.82 5.51 -1.68
N VAL A 37 -3.14 5.56 -1.49
CA VAL A 37 -3.79 6.24 -0.35
C VAL A 37 -4.60 5.21 0.43
N GLY A 38 -4.47 5.21 1.75
CA GLY A 38 -4.98 4.18 2.63
C GLY A 38 -4.16 2.89 2.51
N GLY A 39 -4.81 1.73 2.66
CA GLY A 39 -4.13 0.45 2.51
C GLY A 39 -3.06 0.21 3.59
N GLY A 40 -3.30 0.72 4.81
CA GLY A 40 -2.43 0.49 5.96
C GLY A 40 -2.13 -0.98 6.24
N ASP A 41 -2.94 -1.93 5.75
CA ASP A 41 -2.64 -3.36 5.83
C ASP A 41 -1.36 -3.80 5.08
N SER A 42 -0.76 -2.92 4.28
CA SER A 42 0.45 -3.14 3.47
C SER A 42 0.30 -4.18 2.36
N MET A 43 -0.92 -4.55 1.99
CA MET A 43 -1.16 -5.61 1.02
C MET A 43 -1.19 -5.12 -0.42
N LEU A 44 -1.51 -3.85 -0.67
CA LEU A 44 -1.19 -3.21 -1.96
C LEU A 44 0.33 -3.11 -2.15
N LEU A 45 1.06 -2.72 -1.10
CA LEU A 45 2.53 -2.67 -1.12
C LEU A 45 3.14 -4.03 -1.45
N HIS A 46 2.64 -5.11 -0.85
CA HIS A 46 3.07 -6.48 -1.16
C HIS A 46 2.95 -6.84 -2.65
N GLU A 47 1.98 -6.27 -3.36
CA GLU A 47 1.82 -6.45 -4.80
C GLU A 47 2.72 -5.49 -5.60
N PHE A 48 2.86 -4.24 -5.17
CA PHE A 48 3.76 -3.27 -5.82
C PHE A 48 5.21 -3.75 -5.83
N VAL A 49 5.72 -4.30 -4.72
CA VAL A 49 7.13 -4.72 -4.65
C VAL A 49 7.49 -5.83 -5.64
N LYS A 50 6.52 -6.55 -6.21
CA LYS A 50 6.74 -7.55 -7.26
C LYS A 50 7.19 -6.93 -8.60
N TYR A 51 7.04 -5.62 -8.78
CA TYR A 51 7.49 -4.91 -9.97
C TYR A 51 8.93 -4.40 -9.77
N PRO A 52 9.95 -5.00 -10.43
CA PRO A 52 11.34 -4.57 -10.29
C PRO A 52 11.60 -3.22 -10.97
N SER A 53 10.72 -2.76 -11.87
CA SER A 53 10.84 -1.48 -12.55
C SER A 53 10.54 -0.27 -11.67
N LEU A 54 9.86 -0.47 -10.53
CA LEU A 54 9.51 0.58 -9.58
C LEU A 54 10.75 1.06 -8.83
N GLU A 55 10.98 2.37 -8.94
CA GLU A 55 12.07 3.13 -8.34
C GLU A 55 11.62 3.85 -7.06
N LEU A 56 10.32 4.18 -6.96
CA LEU A 56 9.72 4.81 -5.78
C LEU A 56 8.28 4.34 -5.55
N ILE A 57 7.96 3.99 -4.30
CA ILE A 57 6.66 3.47 -3.86
C ILE A 57 6.24 4.26 -2.61
N VAL A 58 5.25 5.16 -2.73
CA VAL A 58 4.83 6.07 -1.65
C VAL A 58 3.45 5.69 -1.11
N GLY A 59 3.38 5.34 0.17
CA GLY A 59 2.13 5.05 0.87
C GLY A 59 1.68 6.21 1.72
N LEU A 60 0.48 6.74 1.47
CA LEU A 60 -0.14 7.75 2.33
C LEU A 60 -1.22 7.09 3.18
N GLU A 61 -1.01 6.99 4.48
CA GLU A 61 -1.95 6.39 5.43
C GLU A 61 -2.26 7.38 6.54
N LEU A 62 -3.55 7.53 6.89
CA LEU A 62 -3.95 8.48 7.92
C LEU A 62 -3.53 8.00 9.31
N ASP A 63 -3.72 6.71 9.59
CA ASP A 63 -3.51 6.14 10.92
C ASP A 63 -2.43 5.05 10.92
N GLN A 64 -1.26 5.41 11.44
CA GLN A 64 -0.13 4.49 11.61
C GLN A 64 -0.46 3.25 12.47
N HIS A 65 -1.47 3.33 13.36
CA HIS A 65 -1.90 2.18 14.15
C HIS A 65 -2.41 1.05 13.25
N VAL A 66 -3.04 1.35 12.12
CA VAL A 66 -3.52 0.32 11.17
C VAL A 66 -2.34 -0.49 10.63
N THR A 67 -1.27 0.18 10.18
CA THR A 67 -0.07 -0.47 9.64
C THR A 67 0.66 -1.30 10.69
N ARG A 68 0.86 -0.75 11.88
CA ARG A 68 1.54 -1.46 12.97
C ARG A 68 0.75 -2.68 13.45
N ASN A 69 -0.56 -2.55 13.60
CA ASN A 69 -1.42 -3.67 13.99
C ASN A 69 -1.47 -4.74 12.91
N SER A 70 -1.46 -4.34 11.63
CA SER A 70 -1.45 -5.30 10.52
C SER A 70 -0.17 -6.11 10.49
N PHE A 71 0.99 -5.47 10.65
CA PHE A 71 2.27 -6.16 10.80
C PHE A 71 2.28 -7.10 12.02
N LYS A 72 1.83 -6.62 13.18
CA LYS A 72 1.83 -7.39 14.43
C LYS A 72 0.92 -8.62 14.38
N HIS A 73 -0.27 -8.49 13.80
CA HIS A 73 -1.31 -9.52 13.91
C HIS A 73 -1.45 -10.39 12.66
N PHE A 74 -1.08 -9.87 11.49
CA PHE A 74 -1.18 -10.58 10.21
C PHE A 74 0.18 -10.81 9.54
N GLY A 75 1.28 -10.32 10.12
CA GLY A 75 2.63 -10.48 9.57
C GLY A 75 2.86 -9.71 8.27
N THR A 76 1.99 -8.75 7.95
CA THR A 76 2.08 -7.98 6.71
C THR A 76 3.29 -7.04 6.76
N GLN A 77 4.16 -7.12 5.77
CA GLN A 77 5.43 -6.39 5.77
C GLN A 77 5.23 -4.97 5.22
N PRO A 78 5.45 -3.92 6.03
CA PRO A 78 5.39 -2.53 5.55
C PRO A 78 6.67 -2.09 4.82
N HIS A 79 7.69 -2.95 4.78
CA HIS A 79 8.97 -2.77 4.08
C HIS A 79 9.73 -1.48 4.41
N TRP A 80 9.79 -1.12 5.71
CA TRP A 80 10.62 -0.02 6.23
C TRP A 80 12.10 -0.10 5.87
N ASP A 81 12.56 -1.32 5.56
CA ASP A 81 13.92 -1.67 5.21
C ASP A 81 14.25 -1.44 3.73
N GLN A 82 13.25 -1.23 2.86
CA GLN A 82 13.47 -1.01 1.44
C GLN A 82 13.65 0.48 1.13
N HIS A 83 14.78 0.84 0.55
CA HIS A 83 15.11 2.23 0.15
C HIS A 83 14.11 2.86 -0.84
N ARG A 84 13.36 2.04 -1.58
CA ARG A 84 12.36 2.49 -2.57
C ARG A 84 10.95 2.64 -2.01
N VAL A 85 10.74 2.35 -0.72
CA VAL A 85 9.44 2.41 -0.05
C VAL A 85 9.43 3.56 0.94
N GLU A 86 8.48 4.47 0.78
CA GLU A 86 8.27 5.61 1.65
C GLU A 86 6.83 5.60 2.18
N TRP A 87 6.65 6.03 3.44
CA TRP A 87 5.32 6.23 4.00
C TRP A 87 5.16 7.66 4.54
N GLY A 88 4.04 8.28 4.20
CA GLY A 88 3.53 9.48 4.84
C GLY A 88 2.36 9.13 5.75
N PHE A 89 2.46 9.51 7.03
CA PHE A 89 1.39 9.32 8.01
C PHE A 89 0.68 10.64 8.31
N ASP A 90 -0.24 11.04 7.43
CA ASP A 90 -1.02 12.27 7.54
C ASP A 90 -2.25 12.21 6.62
N ASP A 91 -3.08 13.25 6.65
CA ASP A 91 -4.15 13.50 5.71
C ASP A 91 -3.60 13.56 4.26
N ALA A 92 -3.98 12.55 3.47
CA ALA A 92 -3.57 12.45 2.08
C ALA A 92 -4.05 13.62 1.23
N THR A 93 -5.19 14.25 1.55
CA THR A 93 -5.68 15.39 0.76
C THR A 93 -4.77 16.62 0.87
N LYS A 94 -4.07 16.78 2.00
CA LYS A 94 -3.05 17.81 2.18
C LYS A 94 -1.72 17.38 1.58
N SER A 95 -1.31 16.15 1.86
CA SER A 95 -0.01 15.62 1.48
C SER A 95 0.15 15.51 -0.04
N LEU A 96 -0.90 15.11 -0.76
CA LEU A 96 -0.90 14.98 -2.22
C LEU A 96 -0.51 16.29 -2.92
N LEU A 97 -0.90 17.43 -2.38
CA LEU A 97 -0.61 18.75 -2.96
C LEU A 97 0.83 19.22 -2.69
N MET A 98 1.56 18.54 -1.80
CA MET A 98 2.94 18.87 -1.43
C MET A 98 3.97 17.93 -2.05
N LEU A 99 3.52 16.90 -2.78
CA LEU A 99 4.41 15.99 -3.49
C LEU A 99 5.01 16.71 -4.72
N PRO A 100 6.31 16.48 -5.01
CA PRO A 100 6.99 17.09 -6.13
C PRO A 100 6.49 16.58 -7.49
#